data_AF-A0A2R7R838-F1
#
_entry.id   AF-A0A2R7R838-F1
#
_cell.length_a   1.000
_cell.length_b   1.000
_cell.length_c   1.000
_cell.angle_alpha   90.00
_cell.angle_beta   90.00
_cell.angle_gamma   90.00
#
_symmetry.space_group_name_H-M   'P 1'
#
loop_
_entity.id
_entity.type
_entity.pdbx_description
1 polymer ?
#
loop_
_entity_poly.entity_id
_entity_poly.type
_entity_poly.pdbx_seq_one_letter_code
_entity_poly.pdbx_strand_id
1 'polypeptide(L)' 'MNIRDNWGRLAPATQKWLIENPGCQILPRTITSIISKETGADPATGQHGEMALSQEDHDFIRSKASRIHST' A
#
# COMPACT_ATOMS: atom_id res chain seq x y z
N MET A 1 3.68 3.11 9.84
CA MET A 1 2.86 2.07 9.18
C MET A 1 3.74 1.35 8.16
N ASN A 2 3.81 0.02 8.21
CA ASN A 2 4.58 -0.80 7.25
C ASN A 2 3.59 -1.67 6.45
N ILE A 3 3.56 -1.52 5.12
CA ILE A 3 2.62 -2.22 4.25
C ILE A 3 2.95 -3.70 4.18
N ARG A 4 4.24 -4.05 4.11
CA ARG A 4 4.68 -5.46 4.09
C ARG A 4 4.15 -6.24 5.30
N ASP A 5 4.29 -5.69 6.50
CA ASP A 5 3.86 -6.33 7.76
C ASP A 5 2.32 -6.47 7.84
N ASN A 6 1.59 -5.49 7.31
CA ASN A 6 0.14 -5.49 7.35
C ASN A 6 -0.52 -6.08 6.09
N TRP A 7 0.27 -6.60 5.15
CA TRP A 7 -0.24 -7.04 3.84
C TRP A 7 -1.40 -8.03 3.97
N GLY A 8 -1.26 -9.02 4.86
CA GLY A 8 -2.30 -10.03 5.10
C GLY A 8 -3.59 -9.49 5.72
N ARG A 9 -3.59 -8.27 6.27
CA ARG A 9 -4.75 -7.60 6.86
C ARG A 9 -5.48 -6.69 5.86
N LEU A 10 -4.82 -6.32 4.77
CA LEU A 10 -5.43 -5.53 3.69
C LEU A 10 -6.50 -6.35 2.98
N ALA A 11 -7.61 -5.71 2.61
CA ALA A 11 -8.61 -6.41 1.81
C ALA A 11 -8.05 -6.74 0.42
N PRO A 12 -8.58 -7.78 -0.25
CA PRO A 12 -8.14 -8.16 -1.58
C PRO A 12 -8.19 -7.01 -2.60
N ALA A 13 -9.19 -6.13 -2.50
CA ALA A 13 -9.32 -4.96 -3.37
C ALA A 13 -8.15 -3.97 -3.18
N THR A 14 -7.75 -3.71 -1.94
CA THR A 14 -6.63 -2.82 -1.60
C THR A 14 -5.29 -3.42 -2.05
N GLN A 15 -5.08 -4.71 -1.81
CA GLN A 15 -3.90 -5.43 -2.32
C GLN A 15 -3.82 -5.36 -3.85
N LYS A 16 -4.95 -5.59 -4.53
CA LYS A 16 -5.03 -5.53 -6.00
C LYS A 16 -4.68 -4.12 -6.50
N TRP A 17 -5.22 -3.07 -5.89
CA TRP A 17 -4.90 -1.71 -6.27
C TRP A 17 -3.40 -1.41 -6.15
N LEU A 18 -2.75 -1.85 -5.07
CA LEU A 18 -1.30 -1.67 -4.88
C LEU A 18 -0.49 -2.42 -5.95
N ILE A 19 -0.89 -3.65 -6.30
CA ILE A 19 -0.27 -4.46 -7.35
C ILE A 19 -0.43 -3.84 -8.74
N GLU A 20 -1.60 -3.25 -9.03
CA GLU A 20 -1.87 -2.56 -10.30
C GLU A 20 -1.16 -1.20 -10.39
N ASN A 21 -0.75 -0.62 -9.26
CA ASN A 21 -0.08 0.68 -9.18
C ASN A 21 1.30 0.58 -8.49
N PRO A 22 2.24 -0.27 -8.95
CA PRO A 22 3.49 -0.55 -8.24
C PRO A 22 4.52 0.60 -8.30
N GLY A 23 4.27 1.61 -9.13
CA GLY A 23 5.08 2.84 -9.19
C GLY A 23 4.60 3.95 -8.23
N CYS A 24 3.51 3.73 -7.49
CA CYS A 24 2.90 4.76 -6.66
C CYS A 24 3.76 5.07 -5.43
N GLN A 25 4.50 6.19 -5.43
CA GLN A 25 5.37 6.62 -4.32
C GLN A 25 4.61 7.16 -3.11
N ILE A 26 3.51 7.84 -3.38
CA ILE A 26 2.69 8.51 -2.39
C ILE A 26 1.27 8.02 -2.58
N LEU A 27 0.73 7.37 -1.55
CA LEU A 27 -0.65 6.92 -1.53
C LEU A 27 -1.60 8.12 -1.45
N PRO A 28 -2.58 8.21 -2.35
CA PRO A 28 -3.66 9.18 -2.22
C PRO A 28 -4.41 9.00 -0.91
N ARG A 29 -4.91 10.11 -0.34
CA ARG A 29 -5.70 10.12 0.91
C ARG A 29 -6.76 9.02 0.99
N THR A 30 -7.47 8.78 -0.10
CA THR A 30 -8.52 7.75 -0.16
C THR A 30 -7.96 6.36 0.14
N ILE A 31 -6.84 6.00 -0.48
CA ILE A 31 -6.19 4.69 -0.28
C ILE A 31 -5.58 4.61 1.11
N THR A 32 -4.94 5.68 1.56
CA THR A 32 -4.41 5.78 2.93
C THR A 32 -5.52 5.52 3.96
N SER A 33 -6.67 6.16 3.83
CA SER A 33 -7.80 6.00 4.75
C SER A 33 -8.38 4.59 4.76
N ILE A 34 -8.46 3.94 3.58
CA ILE A 34 -8.88 2.54 3.46
C ILE A 34 -7.90 1.64 4.22
N ILE A 35 -6.60 1.79 3.96
CA ILE A 35 -5.54 1.01 4.62
C ILE A 35 -5.58 1.21 6.13
N SER A 36 -5.69 2.45 6.62
CA SER A 36 -5.79 2.73 8.06
C SER A 36 -6.97 2.00 8.71
N LYS A 37 -8.12 1.96 8.03
CA LYS A 37 -9.32 1.28 8.51
C LYS A 37 -9.15 -0.25 8.52
N GLU A 38 -8.51 -0.81 7.49
CA GLU A 38 -8.29 -2.26 7.36
C GLU A 38 -7.29 -2.79 8.38
N THR A 39 -6.24 -2.01 8.66
CA THR A 39 -5.14 -2.44 9.53
C THR A 39 -5.31 -1.92 10.95
N GLY A 40 -6.27 -1.02 11.20
CA GLY A 40 -6.43 -0.30 12.46
C GLY A 40 -5.19 0.54 12.83
N ALA A 41 -4.32 0.80 11.86
CA ALA A 41 -3.09 1.54 12.06
C ALA A 41 -3.30 2.99 11.65
N ASP A 42 -2.69 3.90 12.39
CA ASP A 42 -2.64 5.31 12.01
C ASP A 42 -1.29 5.57 11.31
N PRO A 43 -1.24 5.62 9.97
CA PRO A 43 -0.03 5.99 9.26
C PRO A 43 0.26 7.48 9.52
N ALA A 44 1.54 7.82 9.67
CA ALA A 44 1.96 9.21 9.61
C ALA A 44 1.59 9.76 8.21
N THR A 45 0.54 10.58 8.14
CA THR A 45 0.10 11.18 6.89
C THR A 45 0.63 12.59 6.73
N GLY A 46 0.88 13.00 5.50
CA GLY A 46 1.15 14.39 5.14
C GLY A 46 -0.05 15.31 5.40
N GLN A 47 0.14 16.60 5.10
CA GLN A 47 -0.84 17.67 5.37
C GLN A 47 -2.22 17.40 4.76
N HIS A 48 -2.31 16.66 3.65
CA HIS A 48 -3.57 16.36 2.98
C HIS A 48 -4.10 14.95 3.26
N GLY A 49 -3.42 14.20 4.14
CA GLY A 49 -3.76 12.80 4.44
C GLY A 49 -3.11 11.81 3.47
N GLU A 50 -2.14 12.25 2.65
CA GLU A 50 -1.36 11.34 1.83
C GLU A 50 -0.35 10.56 2.68
N MET A 51 0.01 9.34 2.26
CA MET A 51 1.03 8.53 2.94
C MET A 51 2.17 8.25 1.98
N ALA A 52 3.39 8.66 2.35
CA ALA A 52 4.58 8.25 1.64
C ALA A 52 4.88 6.77 1.96
N LEU A 53 5.11 5.98 0.92
CA LEU A 53 5.58 4.61 1.09
C LEU A 53 7.09 4.61 1.29
N SER A 54 7.57 3.74 2.18
CA SER A 54 9.00 3.50 2.30
C SER A 54 9.53 2.78 1.06
N GLN A 55 10.84 2.87 0.83
CA GLN A 55 11.50 2.13 -0.25
C GLN A 55 11.27 0.61 -0.10
N GLU A 56 11.30 0.08 1.13
CA GLU A 56 11.01 -1.34 1.39
C GLU A 56 9.57 -1.74 0.99
N ASP A 57 8.59 -0.88 1.29
CA ASP A 57 7.19 -1.13 0.90
C ASP A 57 7.04 -1.08 -0.62
N HIS A 58 7.75 -0.17 -1.29
CA HIS A 58 7.84 -0.10 -2.75
C HIS A 58 8.36 -1.37 -3.38
N ASP A 59 9.51 -1.84 -2.91
CA ASP A 59 10.16 -3.05 -3.44
C ASP A 59 9.29 -4.29 -3.18
N PHE A 60 8.61 -4.34 -2.04
CA PHE A 60 7.66 -5.39 -1.73
C PHE A 60 6.45 -5.39 -2.68
N ILE A 61 5.80 -4.24 -2.89
CA ILE A 61 4.66 -4.10 -3.81
C ILE A 61 5.09 -4.47 -5.24
N ARG A 62 6.26 -3.99 -5.69
CA ARG A 62 6.82 -4.32 -7.00
C ARG A 62 7.10 -5.82 -7.16
N SER A 63 7.62 -6.48 -6.12
CA SER A 63 7.83 -7.93 -6.12
C SER A 63 6.50 -8.68 -6.26
N LYS A 64 5.43 -8.24 -5.58
CA LYS A 64 4.09 -8.82 -5.72
C LYS A 64 3.53 -8.61 -7.14
N ALA A 65 3.68 -7.41 -7.69
CA ALA A 65 3.24 -7.09 -9.06
C ALA A 65 3.94 -7.93 -10.12
N SER A 66 5.26 -8.10 -10.00
CA SER A 66 6.04 -8.93 -10.93
C SER A 66 5.58 -10.40 -10.92
N ARG A 67 5.24 -10.96 -9.75
CA ARG A 67 4.74 -12.34 -9.64
C ARG A 67 3.41 -12.56 -10.35
N ILE A 68 2.51 -11.56 -10.34
CA ILE A 68 1.18 -11.66 -10.97
C ILE A 68 1.29 -11.57 -12.51
N HIS A 69 2.21 -10.76 -13.04
CA HIS A 69 2.41 -10.60 -14.47
C HIS A 69 3.29 -11.68 -15.12
N SER A 70 3.86 -12.59 -14.32
CA SER A 70 4.71 -13.70 -14.80
C SER A 70 3.93 -15.02 -14.94
N THR A 71 2.60 -14.96 -14.94
CA THR A 71 1.65 -16.08 -15.11
C THR A 71 0.88 -15.92 -16.39
#